data_AF-A0A2W4SGK3-F1
#
_entry.id   AF-A0A2W4SGK3-F1
#
_cell.length_a   1.000
_cell.length_b   1.000
_cell.length_c   1.000
_cell.angle_alpha   90.00
_cell.angle_beta   90.00
_cell.angle_gamma   90.00
#
_symmetry.space_group_name_H-M   'P 1'
#
loop_
_entity.id
_entity.type
_entity.pdbx_description
1 polymer ?
#
loop_
_entity_poly.entity_id
_entity_poly.type
_entity_poly.pdbx_seq_one_letter_code
_entity_poly.pdbx_strand_id
1 'polypeptide(L)'
;MSHIYIIAPVGSDPEYRIKRTILDKLSAESGLRFFFPLDQHQNFSIAVARNDLRTANLVIADLSLERPSCYFELGIAQGLDIAVSQIARTGTPIHQTANRSKVHFYADLHEYEMLLRELIEIGKISNAA
;
A
#
# COMPACT_ATOMS: atom_id res chain seq x y z
N MET A 1 -0.73 -17.52 4.99
CA MET A 1 0.57 -16.98 4.55
C MET A 1 0.53 -15.49 4.80
N SER A 2 1.58 -14.92 5.40
CA SER A 2 1.64 -13.48 5.67
C SER A 2 1.77 -12.70 4.36
N HIS A 3 0.93 -11.68 4.14
CA HIS A 3 1.02 -10.81 2.96
C HIS A 3 0.87 -9.33 3.31
N ILE A 4 1.43 -8.51 2.42
CA ILE A 4 1.26 -7.07 2.42
C ILE A 4 0.25 -6.73 1.33
N TYR A 5 -0.85 -6.08 1.70
CA TYR A 5 -1.85 -5.62 0.76
C TYR A 5 -1.46 -4.26 0.19
N ILE A 6 -1.37 -4.17 -1.13
CA ILE A 6 -0.93 -2.95 -1.83
C ILE A 6 -2.14 -2.21 -2.39
N ILE A 7 -2.40 -1.02 -1.87
CA ILE A 7 -3.33 -0.05 -2.46
C ILE A 7 -2.49 0.92 -3.29
N ALA A 8 -2.71 0.97 -4.60
CA ALA A 8 -1.92 1.81 -5.50
C ALA A 8 -2.77 2.42 -6.63
N PRO A 9 -2.36 3.59 -7.15
CA PRO A 9 -3.03 4.28 -8.26
C PRO A 9 -2.81 3.63 -9.65
N VAL A 10 -2.98 2.30 -9.77
CA VAL A 10 -2.57 1.46 -10.91
C VAL A 10 -2.93 2.03 -12.29
N GLY A 11 -4.19 2.41 -12.48
CA GLY A 11 -4.69 2.84 -13.79
C GLY A 11 -4.31 4.27 -14.18
N SER A 12 -3.61 5.02 -13.33
CA SER A 12 -3.31 6.44 -13.60
C SER A 12 -1.93 6.91 -13.18
N ASP A 13 -1.16 6.03 -12.56
CA ASP A 13 0.24 6.27 -12.32
C ASP A 13 1.07 5.87 -13.55
N PRO A 14 1.69 6.83 -14.26
CA PRO A 14 2.51 6.53 -15.43
C PRO A 14 3.76 5.71 -15.07
N GLU A 15 4.19 5.76 -13.81
CA GLU A 15 5.35 5.03 -13.30
C GLU A 15 4.97 3.67 -12.67
N TYR A 16 3.68 3.29 -12.70
CA TYR A 16 3.20 2.07 -12.03
C TYR A 16 3.96 0.82 -12.45
N ARG A 17 4.32 0.68 -13.74
CA ARG A 17 5.09 -0.49 -14.21
C ARG A 17 6.46 -0.58 -13.53
N ILE A 18 7.14 0.55 -13.35
CA ILE A 18 8.47 0.59 -12.71
C ILE A 18 8.33 0.35 -11.21
N LYS A 19 7.35 1.00 -10.56
CA LYS A 19 7.01 0.74 -9.16
C LYS A 19 6.66 -0.72 -8.91
N ARG A 20 5.96 -1.36 -9.86
CA ARG A 20 5.62 -2.77 -9.76
C ARG A 20 6.86 -3.65 -9.80
N THR A 21 7.82 -3.37 -10.68
CA THR A 21 9.12 -4.07 -10.70
C THR A 21 9.87 -3.92 -9.37
N ILE A 22 9.84 -2.73 -8.76
CA ILE A 22 10.42 -2.51 -7.43
C ILE A 22 9.71 -3.37 -6.38
N LEU A 23 8.38 -3.35 -6.35
CA LEU A 23 7.58 -4.14 -5.40
C LEU A 23 7.80 -5.65 -5.55
N ASP A 24 7.90 -6.16 -6.79
CA ASP A 24 8.16 -7.57 -7.06
C ASP A 24 9.56 -7.97 -6.56
N LYS A 25 10.57 -7.13 -6.78
CA LYS A 25 11.94 -7.31 -6.23
C LYS A 25 11.91 -7.36 -4.70
N LEU A 26 11.22 -6.41 -4.06
CA LEU A 26 11.11 -6.35 -2.59
C LEU A 26 10.34 -7.55 -2.01
N SER A 27 9.31 -8.04 -2.72
CA SER A 27 8.58 -9.24 -2.34
C SER A 27 9.51 -10.46 -2.36
N ALA A 28 10.35 -10.62 -3.39
CA ALA A 28 11.33 -11.70 -3.48
C ALA A 28 12.41 -11.63 -2.38
N GLU A 29 12.95 -10.44 -2.11
CA GLU A 29 13.99 -10.24 -1.10
C GLU A 29 13.49 -10.42 0.34
N SER A 30 12.26 -9.99 0.62
CA SER A 30 11.70 -10.04 1.97
C SER A 30 11.07 -11.37 2.33
N GLY A 31 10.77 -12.23 1.35
CA GLY A 31 9.99 -13.45 1.52
C GLY A 31 8.50 -13.21 1.82
N LEU A 32 8.05 -11.95 1.80
CA LEU A 32 6.65 -11.58 1.99
C LEU A 32 5.94 -11.50 0.65
N ARG A 33 4.76 -12.10 0.56
CA ARG A 33 3.91 -11.98 -0.63
C ARG A 33 3.28 -10.60 -0.66
N PHE A 34 3.38 -9.90 -1.79
CA PHE A 34 2.63 -8.67 -2.01
C PHE A 34 1.34 -9.01 -2.74
N PHE A 35 0.22 -8.55 -2.19
CA PHE A 35 -1.11 -8.80 -2.70
C PHE A 35 -1.62 -7.55 -3.41
N PHE A 36 -1.96 -7.72 -4.69
CA PHE A 36 -2.47 -6.66 -5.55
C PHE A 36 -3.88 -7.00 -5.99
N PRO A 37 -4.90 -6.23 -5.57
CA PRO A 37 -6.30 -6.60 -5.80
C PRO A 37 -6.66 -6.78 -7.27
N LEU A 38 -6.14 -5.91 -8.14
CA LEU A 38 -6.41 -5.95 -9.57
C LEU A 38 -5.79 -7.16 -10.29
N ASP A 39 -4.78 -7.80 -9.69
CA ASP A 39 -4.19 -9.03 -10.24
C ASP A 39 -5.06 -10.25 -9.91
N GLN A 40 -5.89 -10.17 -8.86
CA GLN A 40 -6.69 -11.28 -8.35
C GLN A 40 -8.15 -11.18 -8.80
N HIS A 41 -8.65 -9.96 -8.95
CA HIS A 41 -10.07 -9.67 -9.18
C HIS A 41 -10.23 -8.73 -10.36
N GLN A 42 -11.11 -9.08 -11.29
CA GLN A 42 -11.42 -8.22 -12.45
C GLN A 42 -12.26 -7.00 -12.08
N ASN A 43 -13.08 -7.11 -11.04
CA ASN A 43 -13.99 -6.07 -10.60
C ASN A 43 -13.85 -5.82 -9.10
N PHE A 44 -13.99 -4.56 -8.70
CA PHE A 44 -14.00 -4.21 -7.29
C PHE A 44 -15.30 -4.67 -6.61
N SER A 45 -15.16 -5.31 -5.45
CA SER A 45 -16.27 -5.66 -4.57
C SER A 45 -15.87 -5.39 -3.13
N ILE A 46 -16.69 -4.64 -2.40
CA ILE A 46 -16.44 -4.31 -0.99
C ILE A 46 -16.29 -5.59 -0.16
N ALA A 47 -17.14 -6.58 -0.40
CA ALA A 47 -17.10 -7.84 0.35
C ALA A 47 -15.77 -8.60 0.12
N VAL A 48 -15.30 -8.61 -1.13
CA VAL A 48 -14.03 -9.25 -1.50
C VAL A 48 -12.86 -8.48 -0.90
N ALA A 49 -12.81 -7.16 -1.09
CA ALA A 49 -11.76 -6.31 -0.52
C ALA A 49 -11.66 -6.45 1.00
N ARG A 50 -12.79 -6.51 1.71
CA ARG A 50 -12.82 -6.74 3.16
C ARG A 50 -12.24 -8.11 3.56
N ASN A 51 -12.52 -9.16 2.78
CA ASN A 51 -11.95 -10.49 3.05
C ASN A 51 -10.44 -10.51 2.82
N ASP A 52 -9.98 -9.93 1.72
CA ASP A 52 -8.56 -9.87 1.40
C ASP A 52 -7.78 -9.03 2.45
N LEU A 53 -8.35 -7.89 2.87
CA LEU A 53 -7.75 -7.01 3.88
C LEU A 53 -7.67 -7.66 5.26
N ARG A 54 -8.69 -8.41 5.68
CA ARG A 54 -8.69 -9.11 6.99
C ARG A 54 -7.59 -10.14 7.14
N THR A 55 -7.07 -10.63 6.03
CA THR A 55 -5.99 -11.63 6.02
C THR A 55 -4.62 -10.98 5.85
N ALA A 56 -4.55 -9.67 5.62
CA ALA A 56 -3.31 -8.93 5.47
C ALA A 56 -2.69 -8.61 6.83
N ASN A 57 -1.36 -8.69 6.90
CA ASN A 57 -0.59 -8.31 8.08
C ASN A 57 -0.25 -6.81 8.10
N LEU A 58 -0.20 -6.22 6.90
CA LEU A 58 0.09 -4.83 6.67
C LEU A 58 -0.58 -4.40 5.37
N VAL A 59 -1.05 -3.16 5.36
CA VAL A 59 -1.47 -2.46 4.15
C VAL A 59 -0.47 -1.36 3.87
N ILE A 60 0.02 -1.29 2.64
CA ILE A 60 0.75 -0.12 2.15
C ILE A 60 -0.16 0.61 1.17
N ALA A 61 -0.52 1.86 1.50
CA ALA A 61 -1.40 2.68 0.71
C ALA A 61 -0.65 3.85 0.06
N ASP A 62 -0.49 3.79 -1.26
CA ASP A 62 0.04 4.90 -2.06
C ASP A 62 -1.10 5.86 -2.43
N LEU A 63 -1.11 7.03 -1.78
CA LEU A 63 -2.09 8.09 -1.95
C LEU A 63 -1.70 9.10 -3.03
N SER A 64 -0.61 8.83 -3.77
CA SER A 64 -0.18 9.66 -4.89
C SER A 64 -1.29 9.80 -5.93
N LEU A 65 -1.27 10.93 -6.62
CA LEU A 65 -2.25 11.27 -7.67
C LEU A 65 -3.70 11.35 -7.18
N GLU A 66 -3.88 11.49 -5.86
CA GLU A 66 -5.15 11.87 -5.23
C GLU A 66 -6.31 10.93 -5.57
N ARG A 67 -6.02 9.64 -5.80
CA ARG A 67 -6.99 8.69 -6.36
C ARG A 67 -8.12 8.37 -5.38
N PRO A 68 -9.39 8.65 -5.73
CA PRO A 68 -10.51 8.37 -4.84
C PRO A 68 -10.62 6.89 -4.44
N SER A 69 -10.31 5.96 -5.35
CA SER A 69 -10.31 4.53 -5.06
C SER A 69 -9.30 4.17 -3.96
N CYS A 70 -8.11 4.75 -3.98
CA CYS A 70 -7.08 4.48 -2.98
C CYS A 70 -7.50 4.97 -1.59
N TYR A 71 -8.12 6.15 -1.49
CA TYR A 71 -8.69 6.64 -0.23
C TYR A 71 -9.85 5.77 0.26
N PHE A 72 -10.69 5.27 -0.65
CA PHE A 72 -11.80 4.39 -0.30
C PHE A 72 -11.31 3.08 0.29
N GLU A 73 -10.35 2.41 -0.35
CA GLU A 73 -9.73 1.18 0.14
C GLU A 73 -8.98 1.40 1.46
N LEU A 74 -8.27 2.53 1.60
CA LEU A 74 -7.62 2.93 2.85
C LEU A 74 -8.65 3.06 3.99
N GLY A 75 -9.80 3.68 3.73
CA GLY A 75 -10.88 3.80 4.70
C GLY A 75 -11.43 2.44 5.14
N ILE A 76 -11.55 1.47 4.22
CA ILE A 76 -11.94 0.09 4.56
C ILE A 76 -10.89 -0.56 5.46
N ALA A 77 -9.60 -0.44 5.11
CA ALA A 77 -8.51 -1.03 5.90
C ALA A 77 -8.47 -0.46 7.32
N GLN A 78 -8.60 0.86 7.46
CA GLN A 78 -8.66 1.56 8.75
C GLN A 78 -9.89 1.14 9.55
N GLY A 79 -11.07 1.05 8.92
CA GLY A 79 -12.31 0.62 9.59
C GLY A 79 -12.33 -0.87 9.99
N LEU A 80 -11.33 -1.65 9.55
CA LEU A 80 -11.10 -3.03 9.95
C LEU A 80 -9.96 -3.17 10.97
N ASP A 81 -9.41 -2.05 11.47
CA ASP A 81 -8.28 -1.99 12.40
C ASP A 81 -7.03 -2.73 11.89
N ILE A 82 -6.84 -2.79 10.57
CA ILE A 82 -5.64 -3.37 9.96
C ILE A 82 -4.48 -2.37 10.09
N ALA A 83 -3.27 -2.86 10.30
CA ALA A 83 -2.08 -2.02 10.28
C ALA A 83 -1.90 -1.39 8.88
N VAL A 84 -1.77 -0.06 8.81
CA VAL A 84 -1.63 0.67 7.55
C VAL A 84 -0.45 1.62 7.60
N SER A 85 0.44 1.49 6.61
CA SER A 85 1.46 2.49 6.28
C SER A 85 1.02 3.27 5.04
N GLN A 86 1.08 4.60 5.13
CA GLN A 86 0.58 5.49 4.08
C GLN A 86 1.75 6.21 3.45
N ILE A 87 1.82 6.19 2.14
CA ILE A 87 2.87 6.84 1.37
C ILE A 87 2.27 7.75 0.31
N ALA A 88 2.99 8.79 -0.08
CA ALA A 88 2.61 9.64 -1.20
C ALA A 88 3.84 10.30 -1.83
N ARG A 89 3.77 10.65 -3.11
CA ARG A 89 4.80 11.46 -3.74
C ARG A 89 4.82 12.85 -3.10
N THR A 90 6.01 13.38 -2.83
CA THR A 90 6.20 14.76 -2.33
C THR A 90 5.42 15.75 -3.18
N GLY A 91 4.68 16.64 -2.54
CA GLY A 91 3.79 17.61 -3.19
C GLY A 91 2.37 17.11 -3.44
N THR A 92 2.06 15.83 -3.19
CA THR A 92 0.68 15.32 -3.29
C THR A 92 -0.21 15.94 -2.21
N PRO A 93 -1.33 16.59 -2.57
CA PRO A 93 -2.34 17.00 -1.60
C PRO A 93 -2.97 15.79 -0.90
N ILE A 94 -2.92 15.78 0.44
CA ILE A 94 -3.55 14.73 1.24
C ILE A 94 -4.92 15.21 1.72
N HIS A 95 -5.97 14.59 1.19
CA HIS A 95 -7.37 14.99 1.42
C HIS A 95 -7.97 14.44 2.71
N GLN A 96 -7.47 13.29 3.18
CA GLN A 96 -7.93 12.74 4.45
C GLN A 96 -7.43 13.60 5.61
N THR A 97 -8.29 13.76 6.62
CA THR A 97 -7.94 14.43 7.88
C THR A 97 -7.30 13.46 8.87
N ALA A 98 -7.83 12.24 8.94
CA ALA A 98 -7.33 11.18 9.81
C ALA A 98 -5.91 10.76 9.39
N ASN A 99 -5.01 10.63 10.36
CA ASN A 99 -3.63 10.16 10.18
C ASN A 99 -2.83 10.91 9.09
N ARG A 100 -3.23 12.13 8.70
CA ARG A 100 -2.54 12.92 7.68
C ARG A 100 -1.05 13.16 8.00
N SER A 101 -0.73 13.35 9.28
CA SER A 101 0.66 13.51 9.75
C SER A 101 1.49 12.24 9.71
N LYS A 102 0.88 11.07 9.47
CA LYS A 102 1.55 9.77 9.38
C LYS A 102 1.83 9.34 7.93
N VAL A 103 1.54 10.20 6.95
CA VAL A 103 1.88 9.92 5.55
C VAL A 103 3.38 10.15 5.36
N HIS A 104 4.08 9.12 4.89
CA HIS A 104 5.47 9.21 4.49
C HIS A 104 5.57 9.69 3.05
N PHE A 105 6.52 10.58 2.77
CA PHE A 105 6.67 11.15 1.43
C PHE A 105 7.94 10.65 0.75
N TYR A 106 7.87 10.50 -0.58
CA TYR A 106 9.01 10.18 -1.44
C TYR A 106 9.04 11.15 -2.64
N ALA A 107 10.23 11.61 -3.04
CA ALA A 107 10.39 12.54 -4.17
C ALA A 107 10.50 11.82 -5.52
N ASP A 108 11.17 10.66 -5.53
CA ASP A 108 11.49 9.89 -6.72
C ASP A 108 11.43 8.37 -6.48
N LEU A 109 11.74 7.58 -7.51
CA LEU A 109 11.69 6.11 -7.47
C LEU A 109 12.74 5.49 -6.55
N HIS A 110 13.87 6.16 -6.31
CA HIS A 110 14.88 5.68 -5.38
C HIS A 110 14.40 5.84 -3.95
N GLU A 111 13.88 7.02 -3.59
CA GLU A 111 13.26 7.25 -2.28
C GLU A 111 12.04 6.35 -2.06
N TYR A 112 11.25 6.09 -3.12
CA TYR A 112 10.14 5.14 -3.06
C TYR A 112 10.61 3.73 -2.67
N GLU A 113 11.65 3.21 -3.31
CA GLU A 113 12.21 1.89 -2.98
C GLU A 113 12.74 1.85 -1.54
N MET A 114 13.48 2.88 -1.11
CA MET A 114 14.06 2.96 0.23
C MET A 114 12.97 3.03 1.31
N LEU A 115 11.94 3.86 1.10
CA LEU A 115 10.81 3.98 2.01
C LEU A 115 10.06 2.66 2.15
N LEU A 116 9.79 1.96 1.05
CA LEU A 116 9.13 0.66 1.11
C LEU A 116 9.94 -0.36 1.89
N ARG A 117 11.27 -0.42 1.70
CA ARG A 117 12.16 -1.30 2.48
C ARG A 117 12.01 -1.07 3.98
N GLU A 118 12.04 0.20 4.41
CA GLU A 118 11.88 0.56 5.82
C GLU A 118 10.51 0.10 6.37
N LEU A 119 9.43 0.39 5.65
CA LEU A 119 8.07 0.03 6.07
C LEU A 119 7.87 -1.48 6.18
N ILE A 120 8.48 -2.25 5.26
CA ILE A 120 8.44 -3.72 5.29
C ILE A 120 9.15 -4.24 6.54
N GLU A 121 10.33 -3.71 6.88
CA GLU A 121 11.07 -4.14 8.07
C GLU A 121 10.32 -3.81 9.37
N ILE A 122 9.72 -2.63 9.48
CA ILE A 122 8.86 -2.26 10.62
C ILE A 122 7.66 -3.21 10.74
N GLY A 123 7.04 -3.55 9.60
CA GLY A 123 5.92 -4.48 9.54
C GLY A 123 6.28 -5.90 9.97
N LYS A 124 7.51 -6.37 9.68
CA LYS A 124 8.01 -7.67 10.14
C LYS A 124 8.18 -7.71 11.66
N ILE A 125 8.77 -6.66 12.25
CA ILE A 125 9.03 -6.59 13.69
C ILE A 125 7.72 -6.63 14.49
N SER A 126 6.69 -5.93 14.02
CA SER A 126 5.39 -5.85 14.70
C SER A 126 4.60 -7.17 14.73
N ASN A 127 4.94 -8.13 13.86
CA ASN A 127 4.29 -9.44 13.78
C ASN A 127 5.08 -10.57 14.47
N ALA A 128 6.26 -10.28 15.04
CA ALA A 128 7.12 -11.26 15.71
C ALA A 128 7.03 -11.22 17.26
N ALA A 129 6.23 -10.29 17.80
CA ALA A 129 5.96 -10.10 19.23
C ALA A 129 4.55 -10.61 19.58
#